data_AF-A0A8C1VPS8-F1
#
_entry.id   AF-A0A8C1VPS8-F1
#
_cell.length_a   1.000
_cell.length_b   1.000
_cell.length_c   1.000
_cell.angle_alpha   90.00
_cell.angle_beta   90.00
_cell.angle_gamma   90.00
#
_symmetry.space_group_name_H-M   'P 1'
#
loop_
_entity.id
_entity.type
_entity.pdbx_description
1 polymer ?
#
loop_
_entity_poly.entity_id
_entity_poly.type
_entity_poly.pdbx_seq_one_letter_code
_entity_poly.pdbx_strand_id
1 'polypeptide(L)'
;MQAMKNSGVLHIPKLDWRFVQRFCRILKILFPSWSNQSVRMFLTLLGVTLSVQLVIYQVGLIPSQFYEVLSEKNYGKFKNLVLFAVMLILINSTLKSLDQYISSLLYVSWRKSLTEELHSTYFKGRVYYTLNVLCKDIDNPDQRISQDVERLCKQISTMASRLLISPFTVTYYTYQCFNSAGWIGFVSIFGYFVVGSILNKILIGPIVSMLVEQEKLEGDFRFKHMQIRVNAEAAAFYRAGKVEHMRTDRRLQMLLSTQRSLMNKELWLYSKTDS
;
A
#
# COMPACT_ATOMS: atom_id res chain seq x y z
N MET A 1 -43.90 -12.24 13.15
CA MET A 1 -43.32 -11.72 14.40
C MET A 1 -42.29 -12.73 14.90
N GLN A 2 -41.04 -12.64 14.40
CA GLN A 2 -39.82 -13.26 14.93
C GLN A 2 -38.65 -12.68 14.11
N ALA A 3 -38.20 -11.49 14.48
CA ALA A 3 -36.88 -11.26 15.08
C ALA A 3 -35.74 -11.53 14.07
N MET A 4 -35.39 -10.58 13.20
CA MET A 4 -34.43 -9.49 13.51
C MET A 4 -33.33 -9.91 14.50
N LYS A 5 -32.33 -10.66 14.01
CA LYS A 5 -30.98 -10.69 14.58
C LYS A 5 -29.95 -11.18 13.56
N ASN A 6 -29.79 -10.45 12.45
CA ASN A 6 -28.49 -10.44 11.78
C ASN A 6 -27.78 -9.18 12.25
N SER A 7 -27.10 -9.35 13.38
CA SER A 7 -26.05 -8.48 13.87
C SER A 7 -25.20 -8.00 12.68
N GLY A 8 -25.10 -6.68 12.53
CA GLY A 8 -24.12 -6.02 11.69
C GLY A 8 -22.70 -6.31 12.20
N VAL A 9 -22.29 -7.57 12.06
CA VAL A 9 -20.91 -7.97 12.20
C VAL A 9 -20.22 -7.30 11.03
N LEU A 10 -19.48 -6.23 11.33
CA LEU A 10 -18.48 -5.66 10.46
C LEU A 10 -17.67 -6.84 9.92
N HIS A 11 -17.88 -7.22 8.66
CA HIS A 11 -17.05 -8.24 8.02
C HIS A 11 -15.67 -7.60 7.87
N ILE A 12 -14.87 -7.69 8.93
CA ILE A 12 -13.44 -7.41 8.87
C ILE A 12 -12.96 -8.32 7.74
N PRO A 13 -12.46 -7.77 6.62
CA PRO A 13 -12.00 -8.59 5.51
C PRO A 13 -10.84 -9.42 6.03
N LYS A 14 -11.12 -10.68 6.37
CA LYS A 14 -10.10 -11.65 6.70
C LYS A 14 -9.32 -11.92 5.41
N LEU A 15 -8.02 -12.17 5.56
CA LEU A 15 -7.13 -12.59 4.48
C LEU A 15 -7.47 -14.04 4.07
N ASP A 16 -8.68 -14.21 3.55
CA ASP A 16 -9.25 -15.49 3.15
C ASP A 16 -8.91 -15.79 1.68
N TRP A 17 -9.04 -17.05 1.28
CA TRP A 17 -8.86 -17.45 -0.13
C TRP A 17 -9.72 -16.64 -1.12
N ARG A 18 -10.92 -16.20 -0.68
CA ARG A 18 -11.80 -15.31 -1.45
C ARG A 18 -11.15 -13.95 -1.74
N PHE A 19 -10.34 -13.41 -0.83
CA PHE A 19 -9.58 -12.18 -1.05
C PHE A 19 -8.57 -12.36 -2.19
N VAL A 20 -7.81 -13.46 -2.17
CA VAL A 20 -6.84 -13.79 -3.23
C VAL A 20 -7.55 -13.90 -4.58
N GLN A 21 -8.69 -14.62 -4.64
CA GLN A 21 -9.48 -14.72 -5.87
C GLN A 21 -9.96 -13.36 -6.40
N ARG A 22 -10.43 -12.48 -5.51
CA ARG A 22 -10.84 -11.11 -5.88
C ARG A 22 -9.66 -10.29 -6.39
N PHE A 23 -8.52 -10.38 -5.71
CA PHE A 23 -7.30 -9.70 -6.10
C PHE A 23 -6.78 -10.20 -7.47
N CYS A 24 -6.79 -11.51 -7.72
CA CYS A 24 -6.42 -12.08 -9.02
C CYS A 24 -7.35 -11.61 -10.15
N ARG A 25 -8.65 -11.43 -9.88
CA ARG A 25 -9.57 -10.83 -10.87
C ARG A 25 -9.21 -9.38 -11.19
N ILE A 26 -8.87 -8.59 -10.18
CA ILE A 26 -8.40 -7.21 -10.37
C ILE A 26 -7.10 -7.21 -11.18
N LEU A 27 -6.13 -8.06 -10.84
CA LEU A 27 -4.89 -8.19 -11.62
C LEU A 27 -5.14 -8.57 -13.08
N LYS A 28 -6.12 -9.43 -13.35
CA LYS A 28 -6.50 -9.79 -14.73
C LYS A 28 -7.07 -8.60 -15.50
N ILE A 29 -7.75 -7.67 -14.84
CA ILE A 29 -8.22 -6.41 -15.44
C ILE A 29 -7.04 -5.45 -15.69
N LEU A 30 -6.07 -5.40 -14.77
CA LEU A 30 -4.86 -4.57 -14.91
C LEU A 30 -3.95 -5.07 -16.05
N PHE A 31 -3.95 -6.38 -16.32
CA PHE A 31 -3.19 -7.03 -17.39
C PHE A 31 -4.12 -7.83 -18.32
N PRO A 32 -4.87 -7.17 -19.21
CA PRO A 32 -5.91 -7.83 -20.00
C PRO A 32 -5.36 -8.75 -21.09
N SER A 33 -4.16 -8.48 -21.62
CA SER A 33 -3.50 -9.31 -22.63
C SER A 33 -1.98 -9.14 -22.59
N TRP A 34 -1.25 -10.22 -22.91
CA TRP A 34 0.22 -10.29 -22.96
C TRP A 34 0.86 -9.33 -23.97
N SER A 35 0.09 -8.84 -24.95
CA SER A 35 0.57 -7.88 -25.96
C SER A 35 0.20 -6.42 -25.65
N ASN A 36 -0.39 -6.14 -24.48
CA ASN A 36 -0.85 -4.80 -24.17
C ASN A 36 0.29 -3.87 -23.72
N GLN A 37 0.09 -2.55 -23.86
CA GLN A 37 1.04 -1.51 -23.45
C GLN A 37 1.49 -1.68 -21.98
N SER A 38 0.58 -2.09 -21.10
CA SER A 38 0.86 -2.32 -19.67
C SER A 38 1.83 -3.48 -19.43
N VAL A 39 1.81 -4.53 -20.26
CA VAL A 39 2.76 -5.66 -20.15
C VAL A 39 4.14 -5.26 -20.61
N ARG A 40 4.23 -4.47 -21.70
CA ARG A 40 5.52 -3.91 -22.15
C ARG A 40 6.13 -3.00 -21.09
N MET A 41 5.33 -2.11 -20.50
CA MET A 41 5.76 -1.24 -19.40
C MET A 41 6.24 -2.05 -18.18
N PHE A 42 5.54 -3.13 -17.85
CA PHE A 42 5.92 -4.03 -16.76
C PHE A 42 7.21 -4.80 -17.06
N LEU A 43 7.42 -5.23 -18.31
CA LEU A 43 8.67 -5.86 -18.75
C LEU A 43 9.85 -4.87 -18.69
N THR A 44 9.64 -3.62 -19.12
CA THR A 44 10.66 -2.57 -18.99
C THR A 44 10.96 -2.24 -17.53
N LEU A 45 9.95 -2.25 -16.65
CA LEU A 45 10.13 -2.12 -15.20
C LEU A 45 11.00 -3.27 -14.67
N LEU A 46 10.74 -4.50 -15.10
CA LEU A 46 11.53 -5.67 -14.72
C LEU A 46 13.00 -5.51 -15.15
N GLY A 47 13.27 -5.08 -16.39
CA GLY A 47 14.64 -4.84 -16.87
C GLY A 47 15.36 -3.73 -16.08
N VAL A 48 14.70 -2.60 -15.83
CA VAL A 48 15.26 -1.49 -15.05
C VAL A 48 15.51 -1.91 -13.60
N THR A 49 14.58 -2.61 -12.97
CA THR A 49 14.72 -3.07 -11.57
C THR A 49 15.88 -4.03 -11.38
N LEU A 50 16.06 -5.00 -12.30
CA LEU A 50 17.24 -5.87 -12.28
C LEU A 50 18.54 -5.08 -12.46
N SER A 51 18.54 -4.09 -13.36
CA SER A 51 19.72 -3.23 -13.59
C SER A 51 20.07 -2.41 -12.35
N VAL A 52 19.06 -1.85 -11.67
CA VAL A 52 19.23 -1.16 -10.39
C VAL A 52 19.86 -2.09 -9.36
N GLN A 53 19.42 -3.35 -9.26
CA GLN A 53 19.98 -4.29 -8.30
C GLN A 53 21.43 -4.64 -8.58
N LEU A 54 21.82 -4.83 -9.84
CA LEU A 54 23.22 -5.05 -10.20
C LEU A 54 24.10 -3.85 -9.82
N VAL A 55 23.61 -2.63 -10.05
CA VAL A 55 24.33 -1.41 -9.66
C VAL A 55 24.41 -1.27 -8.14
N ILE A 56 23.33 -1.54 -7.40
CA ILE A 56 23.34 -1.51 -5.93
C ILE A 56 24.33 -2.53 -5.36
N TYR A 57 24.37 -3.73 -5.92
CA TYR A 57 25.35 -4.75 -5.53
C TYR A 57 26.78 -4.24 -5.73
N GLN A 58 27.08 -3.67 -6.89
CA GLN A 58 28.41 -3.10 -7.17
C GLN A 58 28.75 -1.96 -6.22
N VAL A 59 27.79 -1.08 -5.92
CA VAL A 59 27.95 0.00 -4.93
C VAL A 59 28.20 -0.56 -3.53
N GLY A 60 27.61 -1.70 -3.18
CA GLY A 60 27.84 -2.39 -1.90
C GLY A 60 29.27 -2.93 -1.72
N LEU A 61 30.00 -3.18 -2.81
CA LEU A 61 31.40 -3.65 -2.78
C LEU A 61 32.41 -2.51 -2.68
N ILE A 62 32.02 -1.29 -3.07
CA ILE A 62 32.88 -0.10 -3.06
C ILE A 62 33.54 0.15 -1.68
N PRO A 63 32.84 0.06 -0.53
CA PRO A 63 33.47 0.25 0.77
C PRO A 63 34.64 -0.71 1.02
N SER A 64 34.47 -2.00 0.70
CA SER A 64 35.55 -3.00 0.84
C SER A 64 36.76 -2.66 -0.02
N GLN A 65 36.53 -2.24 -1.27
CA GLN A 65 37.59 -1.84 -2.20
C GLN A 65 38.30 -0.57 -1.75
N PHE A 66 37.59 0.38 -1.14
CA PHE A 66 38.20 1.56 -0.55
C PHE A 66 39.12 1.21 0.61
N TYR A 67 38.73 0.28 1.50
CA TYR A 67 39.59 -0.17 2.60
C TYR A 67 40.90 -0.79 2.09
N GLU A 68 40.81 -1.61 1.04
CA GLU A 68 41.98 -2.26 0.42
C GLU A 68 42.94 -1.23 -0.19
N VAL A 69 42.44 -0.31 -1.02
CA VAL A 69 43.26 0.71 -1.68
C VAL A 69 43.88 1.70 -0.69
N LEU A 70 43.17 2.03 0.39
CA LEU A 70 43.66 2.91 1.44
C LEU A 70 44.78 2.24 2.27
N SER A 71 44.68 0.91 2.48
CA SER A 71 45.72 0.10 3.11
C SER A 71 46.99 0.05 2.26
N GLU A 72 46.85 -0.11 0.94
CA GLU A 72 47.96 -0.12 -0.02
C GLU A 72 48.60 1.26 -0.27
N LYS A 73 48.01 2.36 0.22
CA LYS A 73 48.46 3.75 0.03
C LYS A 73 48.69 4.15 -1.43
N ASN A 74 47.95 3.56 -2.37
CA ASN A 74 48.12 3.82 -3.80
C ASN A 74 47.18 4.94 -4.30
N TYR A 75 47.73 6.15 -4.47
CA TYR A 75 46.96 7.32 -4.91
C TYR A 75 46.33 7.17 -6.31
N GLY A 76 47.02 6.48 -7.23
CA GLY A 76 46.52 6.26 -8.59
C GLY A 76 45.27 5.37 -8.61
N LYS A 77 45.31 4.24 -7.89
CA LYS A 77 44.14 3.35 -7.72
C LYS A 77 43.00 4.08 -7.00
N PHE A 78 43.31 4.90 -5.99
CA PHE A 78 42.32 5.67 -5.25
C PHE A 78 41.55 6.64 -6.16
N LYS A 79 42.24 7.43 -7.00
CA LYS A 79 41.58 8.35 -7.93
C LYS A 79 40.66 7.62 -8.92
N ASN A 80 41.10 6.49 -9.45
CA ASN A 80 40.30 5.68 -10.36
C ASN A 80 39.06 5.10 -9.67
N LEU A 81 39.20 4.62 -8.42
CA LEU A 81 38.10 4.10 -7.62
C LEU A 81 37.08 5.19 -7.28
N VAL A 82 37.53 6.41 -6.94
CA VAL A 82 36.65 7.56 -6.70
C VAL A 82 35.87 7.92 -7.97
N LEU A 83 36.54 8.00 -9.12
CA LEU A 83 35.86 8.30 -10.39
C LEU A 83 34.81 7.23 -10.74
N PHE A 84 35.16 5.96 -10.58
CA PHE A 84 34.25 4.83 -10.79
C PHE A 84 33.05 4.88 -9.83
N ALA A 85 33.28 5.18 -8.55
CA ALA A 85 32.22 5.30 -7.55
C ALA A 85 31.25 6.44 -7.88
N VAL A 86 31.76 7.61 -8.27
CA VAL A 86 30.92 8.75 -8.68
C VAL A 86 30.10 8.40 -9.91
N MET A 87 30.70 7.78 -10.93
CA MET A 87 29.98 7.34 -12.13
C MET A 87 28.87 6.35 -11.80
N LEU A 88 29.14 5.35 -10.96
CA LEU A 88 28.15 4.38 -10.51
C LEU A 88 27.00 5.03 -9.73
N ILE A 89 27.28 6.00 -8.87
CA ILE A 89 26.23 6.73 -8.13
C ILE A 89 25.32 7.49 -9.09
N LEU A 90 25.89 8.15 -10.11
CA LEU A 90 25.10 8.83 -11.13
C LEU A 90 24.21 7.87 -11.91
N ILE A 91 24.75 6.72 -12.34
CA ILE A 91 23.98 5.67 -13.03
C ILE A 91 22.88 5.12 -12.12
N ASN A 92 23.18 4.87 -10.85
CA ASN A 92 22.18 4.38 -9.90
C ASN A 92 21.02 5.38 -9.73
N SER A 93 21.35 6.67 -9.62
CA SER A 93 20.36 7.74 -9.48
C SER A 93 19.45 7.85 -10.72
N THR A 94 20.01 7.76 -11.92
CA THR A 94 19.22 7.81 -13.17
C THR A 94 18.35 6.57 -13.32
N LEU A 95 18.86 5.36 -13.06
CA LEU A 95 18.07 4.14 -13.10
C LEU A 95 16.93 4.14 -12.07
N LYS A 96 17.19 4.60 -10.85
CA LYS A 96 16.14 4.74 -9.82
C LYS A 96 15.06 5.75 -10.20
N SER A 97 15.46 6.85 -10.86
CA SER A 97 14.51 7.82 -11.40
C SER A 97 13.66 7.24 -12.54
N LEU A 98 14.26 6.42 -13.41
CA LEU A 98 13.54 5.69 -14.46
C LEU A 98 12.56 4.66 -13.88
N ASP A 99 12.96 3.90 -12.86
CA ASP A 99 12.08 2.97 -12.14
C ASP A 99 10.83 3.69 -11.59
N GLN A 100 11.04 4.82 -10.92
CA GLN A 100 9.95 5.64 -10.38
C GLN A 100 9.05 6.21 -11.48
N TYR A 101 9.63 6.62 -12.61
CA TYR A 101 8.90 7.13 -13.76
C TYR A 101 8.02 6.04 -14.42
N ILE A 102 8.58 4.85 -14.68
CA ILE A 102 7.83 3.72 -15.26
C ILE A 102 6.72 3.27 -14.30
N SER A 103 7.00 3.22 -12.99
CA SER A 103 6.00 2.91 -11.97
C SER A 103 4.85 3.93 -11.96
N SER A 104 5.15 5.21 -12.19
CA SER A 104 4.14 6.27 -12.29
C SER A 104 3.30 6.15 -13.57
N LEU A 105 3.90 5.79 -14.70
CA LEU A 105 3.19 5.50 -15.95
C LEU A 105 2.26 4.29 -15.81
N LEU A 106 2.74 3.22 -15.17
CA LEU A 106 1.94 2.03 -14.86
C LEU A 106 0.74 2.38 -13.99
N TYR A 107 0.91 3.21 -12.96
CA TYR A 107 -0.18 3.71 -12.15
C TYR A 107 -1.28 4.38 -12.99
N VAL A 108 -0.92 5.28 -13.90
CA VAL A 108 -1.88 5.98 -14.76
C VAL A 108 -2.61 4.99 -15.67
N SER A 109 -1.88 4.08 -16.31
CA SER A 109 -2.47 3.05 -17.18
C SER A 109 -3.44 2.14 -16.42
N TRP A 110 -3.06 1.67 -15.22
CA TRP A 110 -3.88 0.79 -14.39
C TRP A 110 -5.10 1.49 -13.83
N ARG A 111 -4.96 2.74 -13.37
CA ARG A 111 -6.10 3.57 -12.94
C ARG A 111 -7.10 3.71 -14.07
N LYS A 112 -6.65 4.03 -15.29
CA LYS A 112 -7.53 4.14 -16.46
C LYS A 112 -8.31 2.84 -16.69
N SER A 113 -7.62 1.71 -16.85
CA SER A 113 -8.29 0.44 -17.15
C SER A 113 -9.24 -0.02 -16.05
N LEU A 114 -8.85 0.10 -14.78
CA LEU A 114 -9.70 -0.33 -13.66
C LEU A 114 -10.93 0.57 -13.49
N THR A 115 -10.77 1.88 -13.63
CA THR A 115 -11.90 2.82 -13.55
C THR A 115 -12.85 2.66 -14.73
N GLU A 116 -12.36 2.46 -15.95
CA GLU A 116 -13.22 2.25 -17.14
C GLU A 116 -14.08 0.97 -17.01
N GLU A 117 -13.51 -0.14 -16.55
CA GLU A 117 -14.25 -1.38 -16.30
C GLU A 117 -15.29 -1.24 -15.18
N LEU A 118 -14.93 -0.54 -14.09
CA LEU A 118 -15.85 -0.26 -13.00
C LEU A 118 -16.98 0.67 -13.43
N HIS A 119 -16.69 1.71 -14.23
CA HIS A 119 -17.70 2.59 -14.80
C HIS A 119 -18.65 1.82 -15.72
N SER A 120 -18.11 1.01 -16.64
CA SER A 120 -18.90 0.15 -17.53
C SER A 120 -19.88 -0.73 -16.74
N THR A 121 -19.42 -1.32 -15.62
CA THR A 121 -20.25 -2.17 -14.76
C THR A 121 -21.26 -1.37 -13.92
N TYR A 122 -20.86 -0.21 -13.39
CA TYR A 122 -21.69 0.64 -12.55
C TYR A 122 -22.87 1.28 -13.31
N PHE A 123 -22.61 1.70 -14.55
CA PHE A 123 -23.62 2.28 -15.45
C PHE A 123 -24.38 1.22 -16.26
N LYS A 124 -24.08 -0.07 -16.11
CA LYS A 124 -24.81 -1.13 -16.79
C LYS A 124 -26.21 -1.29 -16.19
N GLY A 125 -27.25 -0.95 -16.97
CA GLY A 125 -28.64 -1.09 -16.55
C GLY A 125 -29.01 -0.12 -15.41
N ARG A 126 -29.51 -0.64 -14.28
CA ARG A 126 -29.91 0.15 -13.10
C ARG A 126 -29.04 -0.14 -11.86
N VAL A 127 -27.81 -0.60 -12.07
CA VAL A 127 -26.89 -0.96 -10.97
C VAL A 127 -26.58 0.24 -10.07
N TYR A 128 -26.34 1.42 -10.64
CA TYR A 128 -26.17 2.67 -9.87
C TYR A 128 -27.36 2.96 -8.95
N TYR A 129 -28.60 2.74 -9.40
CA TYR A 129 -29.79 2.93 -8.57
C TYR A 129 -29.91 1.85 -7.51
N THR A 130 -29.62 0.60 -7.87
CA THR A 130 -29.70 -0.55 -6.97
C THR A 130 -28.70 -0.43 -5.82
N LEU A 131 -27.46 -0.02 -6.11
CA LEU A 131 -26.39 0.15 -5.11
C LEU A 131 -26.60 1.36 -4.20
N ASN A 132 -27.21 2.44 -4.69
CA ASN A 132 -27.43 3.63 -3.86
C ASN A 132 -28.76 3.59 -3.08
N VAL A 133 -29.78 2.89 -3.59
CA VAL A 133 -31.16 2.97 -3.06
C VAL A 133 -31.67 1.63 -2.54
N LEU A 134 -31.44 0.51 -3.23
CA LEU A 134 -32.04 -0.80 -2.89
C LEU A 134 -31.18 -1.66 -1.97
N CYS A 135 -29.85 -1.62 -2.12
CA CYS A 135 -28.91 -2.44 -1.36
C CYS A 135 -27.92 -1.56 -0.60
N LYS A 136 -27.96 -1.58 0.73
CA LYS A 136 -26.99 -0.89 1.60
C LYS A 136 -25.82 -1.77 2.04
N ASP A 137 -25.60 -2.90 1.36
CA ASP A 137 -24.49 -3.80 1.70
C ASP A 137 -23.11 -3.22 1.34
N ILE A 138 -23.06 -2.22 0.44
CA ILE A 138 -21.84 -1.55 0.00
C ILE A 138 -21.93 -0.07 0.38
N ASP A 139 -21.22 0.31 1.44
CA ASP A 139 -21.09 1.71 1.85
C ASP A 139 -20.25 2.50 0.82
N ASN A 140 -20.74 3.68 0.44
CA ASN A 140 -20.10 4.72 -0.39
C ASN A 140 -19.46 4.19 -1.70
N PRO A 141 -20.26 3.76 -2.69
CA PRO A 141 -19.75 3.24 -3.97
C PRO A 141 -18.97 4.28 -4.79
N ASP A 142 -19.32 5.57 -4.65
CA ASP A 142 -18.63 6.70 -5.25
C ASP A 142 -17.20 6.86 -4.72
N GLN A 143 -17.02 6.74 -3.41
CA GLN A 143 -15.70 6.76 -2.77
C GLN A 143 -14.85 5.57 -3.23
N ARG A 144 -15.44 4.37 -3.31
CA ARG A 144 -14.74 3.16 -3.76
C ARG A 144 -14.22 3.28 -5.19
N ILE A 145 -15.03 3.80 -6.11
CA ILE A 145 -14.66 3.95 -7.52
C ILE A 145 -13.63 5.08 -7.72
N SER A 146 -13.75 6.19 -6.99
CA SER A 146 -12.90 7.37 -7.19
C SER A 146 -11.59 7.32 -6.39
N GLN A 147 -11.66 7.04 -5.09
CA GLN A 147 -10.52 7.15 -4.17
C GLN A 147 -9.83 5.81 -3.94
N ASP A 148 -10.59 4.73 -3.70
CA ASP A 148 -9.97 3.44 -3.36
C ASP A 148 -9.26 2.83 -4.56
N VAL A 149 -9.81 2.98 -5.77
CA VAL A 149 -9.13 2.59 -7.03
C VAL A 149 -7.83 3.35 -7.22
N GLU A 150 -7.83 4.67 -6.99
CA GLU A 150 -6.62 5.49 -7.08
C GLU A 150 -5.56 5.03 -6.07
N ARG A 151 -5.95 4.84 -4.81
CA ARG A 151 -5.06 4.36 -3.74
C ARG A 151 -4.50 2.97 -4.07
N LEU A 152 -5.36 2.04 -4.51
CA LEU A 152 -4.95 0.69 -4.88
C LEU A 152 -3.93 0.70 -6.01
N CYS A 153 -4.22 1.39 -7.12
CA CYS A 153 -3.31 1.45 -8.27
C CYS A 153 -1.97 2.09 -7.91
N LYS A 154 -1.97 3.13 -7.05
CA LYS A 154 -0.75 3.79 -6.59
C LYS A 154 0.09 2.90 -5.66
N GLN A 155 -0.56 2.13 -4.78
CA GLN A 155 0.14 1.19 -3.90
C GLN A 155 0.71 0.01 -4.70
N ILE A 156 -0.08 -0.59 -5.59
CA ILE A 156 0.40 -1.71 -6.43
C ILE A 156 1.56 -1.25 -7.32
N SER A 157 1.51 -0.05 -7.91
CA SER A 157 2.58 0.41 -8.79
C SER A 157 3.89 0.68 -8.07
N THR A 158 3.84 1.29 -6.90
CA THR A 158 5.04 1.56 -6.08
C THR A 158 5.60 0.27 -5.45
N MET A 159 4.75 -0.73 -5.19
CA MET A 159 5.17 -2.04 -4.72
C MET A 159 5.62 -2.96 -5.85
N ALA A 160 5.23 -2.73 -7.10
CA ALA A 160 5.51 -3.63 -8.22
C ALA A 160 7.01 -3.91 -8.38
N SER A 161 7.85 -2.87 -8.40
CA SER A 161 9.31 -3.03 -8.50
C SER A 161 9.89 -3.83 -7.33
N ARG A 162 9.42 -3.56 -6.10
CA ARG A 162 9.84 -4.27 -4.89
C ARG A 162 9.42 -5.73 -4.88
N LEU A 163 8.18 -6.01 -5.29
CA LEU A 163 7.62 -7.36 -5.36
C LEU A 163 8.32 -8.22 -6.42
N LEU A 164 8.74 -7.61 -7.53
CA LEU A 164 9.54 -8.27 -8.56
C LEU A 164 10.91 -8.70 -8.03
N ILE A 165 11.58 -7.82 -7.29
CA ILE A 165 12.95 -8.04 -6.78
C ILE A 165 12.97 -8.98 -5.58
N SER A 166 12.00 -8.83 -4.66
CA SER A 166 11.91 -9.55 -3.39
C SER A 166 12.25 -11.04 -3.47
N PRO A 167 11.64 -11.87 -4.35
CA PRO A 167 11.95 -13.29 -4.40
C PRO A 167 13.41 -13.58 -4.79
N PHE A 168 14.00 -12.80 -5.71
CA PHE A 168 15.40 -12.97 -6.11
C PHE A 168 16.35 -12.61 -4.96
N THR A 169 16.11 -11.47 -4.32
CA THR A 169 16.93 -11.00 -3.20
C THR A 169 16.84 -11.95 -2.01
N VAL A 170 15.64 -12.40 -1.66
CA VAL A 170 15.42 -13.39 -0.59
C VAL A 170 16.12 -14.70 -0.93
N THR A 171 15.98 -15.21 -2.15
CA THR A 171 16.63 -16.47 -2.56
C THR A 171 18.15 -16.34 -2.51
N TYR A 172 18.71 -15.25 -3.04
CA TYR A 172 20.15 -15.01 -3.07
C TYR A 172 20.74 -14.90 -1.66
N TYR A 173 20.16 -14.06 -0.79
CA TYR A 173 20.66 -13.92 0.57
C TYR A 173 20.43 -15.17 1.42
N THR A 174 19.34 -15.90 1.18
CA THR A 174 19.10 -17.20 1.83
C THR A 174 20.19 -18.19 1.46
N TYR A 175 20.52 -18.29 0.17
CA TYR A 175 21.60 -19.15 -0.32
C TYR A 175 22.97 -18.74 0.25
N GLN A 176 23.29 -17.44 0.22
CA GLN A 176 24.54 -16.93 0.76
C GLN A 176 24.64 -17.17 2.27
N CYS A 177 23.55 -16.97 3.01
CA CYS A 177 23.52 -17.24 4.45
C CYS A 177 23.73 -18.73 4.75
N PHE A 178 23.10 -19.61 3.98
CA PHE A 178 23.32 -21.06 4.11
C PHE A 178 24.79 -21.43 3.87
N ASN A 179 25.42 -20.85 2.86
CA ASN A 179 26.83 -21.11 2.56
C ASN A 179 27.80 -20.54 3.61
N SER A 180 27.53 -19.34 4.15
CA SER A 180 28.42 -18.69 5.12
C SER A 180 28.23 -19.13 6.56
N ALA A 181 26.98 -19.39 6.99
CA ALA A 181 26.63 -19.66 8.40
C ALA A 181 26.17 -21.12 8.64
N GLY A 182 26.03 -21.93 7.58
CA GLY A 182 25.56 -23.31 7.67
C GLY A 182 24.09 -23.44 8.11
N TRP A 183 23.68 -24.68 8.41
CA TRP A 183 22.30 -25.01 8.77
C TRP A 183 21.80 -24.29 10.04
N ILE A 184 22.66 -24.13 11.05
CA ILE A 184 22.29 -23.45 12.31
C ILE A 184 21.95 -21.97 12.08
N GLY A 185 22.74 -21.27 11.27
CA GLY A 185 22.48 -19.86 10.95
C GLY A 185 21.17 -19.66 10.19
N PHE A 186 20.91 -20.53 9.20
CA PHE A 186 19.67 -20.54 8.44
C PHE A 186 18.44 -20.73 9.34
N VAL A 187 18.44 -21.77 10.19
CA VAL A 187 17.31 -22.08 11.09
C VAL A 187 17.09 -20.96 12.11
N SER A 188 18.16 -20.36 12.63
CA SER A 188 18.07 -19.28 13.62
C SER A 188 17.41 -18.01 13.04
N ILE A 189 17.76 -17.62 11.81
CA ILE A 189 17.19 -16.43 11.16
C ILE A 189 15.72 -16.66 10.79
N PHE A 190 15.39 -17.84 10.24
CA PHE A 190 14.00 -18.19 9.96
C PHE A 190 13.17 -18.28 11.24
N GLY A 191 13.73 -18.85 12.31
CA GLY A 191 13.09 -18.88 13.62
C GLY A 191 12.81 -17.48 14.16
N TYR A 192 13.79 -16.59 14.11
CA TYR A 192 13.63 -15.18 14.49
C TYR A 192 12.54 -14.49 13.65
N PHE A 193 12.53 -14.71 12.33
CA PHE A 193 11.52 -14.13 11.45
C PHE A 193 10.10 -14.63 11.77
N VAL A 194 9.91 -15.93 12.01
CA VAL A 194 8.60 -16.51 12.33
C VAL A 194 8.10 -15.98 13.67
N VAL A 195 8.94 -16.01 14.71
CA VAL A 195 8.60 -15.49 16.04
C VAL A 195 8.27 -14.00 15.96
N GLY A 196 9.12 -13.22 15.29
CA GLY A 196 8.91 -11.79 15.07
C GLY A 196 7.62 -11.50 14.32
N SER A 197 7.29 -12.27 13.28
CA SER A 197 6.06 -12.11 12.50
C SER A 197 4.80 -12.40 13.33
N ILE A 198 4.84 -13.45 14.16
CA ILE A 198 3.73 -13.79 15.07
C ILE A 198 3.52 -12.68 16.11
N LEU A 199 4.60 -12.25 16.77
CA LEU A 199 4.54 -11.16 17.74
C LEU A 199 4.02 -9.87 17.10
N ASN A 200 4.54 -9.50 15.94
CA ASN A 200 4.13 -8.31 15.22
C ASN A 200 2.64 -8.38 14.83
N LYS A 201 2.16 -9.54 14.35
CA LYS A 201 0.75 -9.72 14.00
C LYS A 201 -0.19 -9.55 15.22
N ILE A 202 0.21 -10.06 16.38
CA ILE A 202 -0.56 -9.92 17.62
C ILE A 202 -0.60 -8.47 18.08
N LEU A 203 0.52 -7.75 17.97
CA LEU A 203 0.63 -6.33 18.34
C LEU A 203 -0.14 -5.40 17.39
N ILE A 204 -0.02 -5.60 16.08
CA ILE A 204 -0.63 -4.74 15.05
C ILE A 204 -2.14 -5.00 14.88
N GLY A 205 -2.60 -6.24 15.09
CA GLY A 205 -4.00 -6.62 14.85
C GLY A 205 -5.06 -5.67 15.47
N PRO A 206 -4.96 -5.33 16.76
CA PRO A 206 -5.86 -4.38 17.41
C PRO A 206 -5.80 -2.96 16.85
N ILE A 207 -4.61 -2.49 16.42
CA ILE A 207 -4.42 -1.14 15.87
C ILE A 207 -5.11 -1.04 14.52
N VAL A 208 -4.97 -2.05 13.66
CA VAL A 208 -5.63 -2.08 12.35
C VAL A 208 -7.15 -2.03 12.48
N SER A 209 -7.72 -2.74 13.46
CA SER A 209 -9.16 -2.69 13.70
C SER A 209 -9.63 -1.29 14.08
N MET A 210 -8.87 -0.58 14.94
CA MET A 210 -9.19 0.80 15.32
C MET A 210 -8.99 1.79 14.17
N LEU A 211 -7.98 1.55 13.32
CA LEU A 211 -7.73 2.37 12.14
C LEU A 211 -8.90 2.28 11.14
N VAL A 212 -9.41 1.07 10.90
CA VAL A 212 -10.59 0.87 10.05
C VAL A 212 -11.82 1.56 10.64
N GLU A 213 -12.02 1.51 11.96
CA GLU A 213 -13.10 2.22 12.63
C GLU A 213 -12.96 3.75 12.50
N GLN A 214 -11.74 4.27 12.63
CA GLN A 214 -11.44 5.69 12.42
C GLN A 214 -11.75 6.13 10.98
N GLU A 215 -11.30 5.39 9.96
CA GLU A 215 -11.58 5.71 8.55
C GLU A 215 -13.09 5.72 8.28
N LYS A 216 -13.84 4.80 8.89
CA LYS A 216 -15.31 4.77 8.79
C LYS A 216 -15.95 6.02 9.41
N LEU A 217 -15.57 6.38 10.63
CA LEU A 217 -16.09 7.58 11.30
C LEU A 217 -15.74 8.85 10.54
N GLU A 218 -14.56 8.91 9.93
CA GLU A 218 -14.16 10.02 9.07
C GLU A 218 -15.02 10.09 7.80
N GLY A 219 -15.31 8.94 7.18
CA GLY A 219 -16.27 8.82 6.10
C GLY A 219 -17.67 9.33 6.48
N ASP A 220 -18.19 8.90 7.63
CA ASP A 220 -19.50 9.32 8.14
C ASP A 220 -19.58 10.83 8.44
N PHE A 221 -18.46 11.41 8.89
CA PHE A 221 -18.33 12.85 9.12
C PHE A 221 -18.32 13.65 7.81
N ARG A 222 -17.55 13.21 6.81
CA ARG A 222 -17.51 13.81 5.46
C ARG A 222 -18.86 13.68 4.76
N PHE A 223 -19.49 12.52 4.86
CA PHE A 223 -20.83 12.29 4.31
C PHE A 223 -21.87 13.21 4.97
N LYS A 224 -21.78 13.45 6.28
CA LYS A 224 -22.67 14.41 6.97
C LYS A 224 -22.57 15.82 6.38
N HIS A 225 -21.34 16.29 6.10
CA HIS A 225 -21.12 17.58 5.46
C HIS A 225 -21.67 17.62 4.04
N MET A 226 -21.49 16.54 3.27
CA MET A 226 -22.07 16.44 1.94
C MET A 226 -23.61 16.51 2.00
N GLN A 227 -24.25 15.81 2.95
CA GLN A 227 -25.70 15.87 3.15
C GLN A 227 -26.19 17.28 3.48
N ILE A 228 -25.47 18.03 4.32
CA ILE A 228 -25.80 19.42 4.66
C ILE A 228 -25.67 20.30 3.41
N ARG A 229 -24.62 20.11 2.60
CA ARG A 229 -24.42 20.86 1.35
C ARG A 229 -25.55 20.61 0.35
N VAL A 230 -25.95 19.35 0.16
CA VAL A 230 -27.01 18.96 -0.79
C VAL A 230 -28.39 19.44 -0.32
N ASN A 231 -28.65 19.42 0.99
CA ASN A 231 -29.93 19.82 1.57
C ASN A 231 -29.90 21.21 2.22
N ALA A 232 -28.98 22.09 1.77
CA ALA A 232 -28.73 23.37 2.42
C ALA A 232 -29.98 24.28 2.41
N GLU A 233 -30.72 24.27 1.31
CA GLU A 233 -31.94 25.06 1.15
C GLU A 233 -33.05 24.63 2.12
N ALA A 234 -33.33 23.32 2.20
CA ALA A 234 -34.29 22.79 3.16
C ALA A 234 -33.84 23.05 4.61
N ALA A 235 -32.55 22.85 4.91
CA ALA A 235 -32.00 23.11 6.24
C ALA A 235 -32.11 24.61 6.63
N ALA A 236 -31.90 25.53 5.68
CA ALA A 236 -32.08 26.96 5.88
C ALA A 236 -33.55 27.33 6.07
N PHE A 237 -34.45 26.77 5.26
CA PHE A 237 -35.89 26.98 5.35
C PHE A 237 -36.44 26.55 6.72
N TYR A 238 -36.02 25.39 7.23
CA TYR A 238 -36.38 24.89 8.55
C TYR A 238 -35.59 25.52 9.72
N ARG A 239 -34.69 26.48 9.45
CA ARG A 239 -33.78 27.08 10.45
C ARG A 239 -33.03 26.03 11.29
N ALA A 240 -32.67 24.90 10.67
CA ALA A 240 -32.14 23.73 11.33
C ALA A 240 -30.66 23.86 11.76
N GLY A 241 -30.04 25.04 11.62
CA GLY A 241 -28.62 25.27 11.85
C GLY A 241 -28.09 24.77 13.21
N LYS A 242 -28.79 25.08 14.31
CA LYS A 242 -28.39 24.61 15.65
C LYS A 242 -28.47 23.08 15.79
N VAL A 243 -29.51 22.46 15.21
CA VAL A 243 -29.72 21.00 15.28
C VAL A 243 -28.67 20.27 14.44
N GLU A 244 -28.41 20.74 13.23
CA GLU A 244 -27.42 20.16 12.33
C GLU A 244 -25.99 20.39 12.83
N HIS A 245 -25.72 21.52 13.49
CA HIS A 245 -24.46 21.75 14.20
C HIS A 245 -24.23 20.70 15.30
N MET A 246 -25.17 20.53 16.24
CA MET A 246 -25.04 19.53 17.31
C MET A 246 -24.87 18.10 16.77
N ARG A 247 -25.60 17.75 15.69
CA ARG A 247 -25.48 16.43 15.05
C ARG A 247 -24.12 16.20 14.40
N THR A 248 -23.57 17.24 13.78
CA THR A 248 -22.27 17.18 13.09
C THR A 248 -21.13 17.13 14.11
N ASP A 249 -21.21 17.96 15.15
CA ASP A 249 -20.23 17.97 16.24
C ASP A 249 -20.22 16.64 16.99
N ARG A 250 -21.38 16.01 17.24
CA ARG A 250 -21.41 14.65 17.82
C ARG A 250 -20.63 13.64 16.98
N ARG A 251 -20.70 13.70 15.65
CA ARG A 251 -19.91 12.83 14.76
C ARG A 251 -18.42 13.15 14.83
N LEU A 252 -18.06 14.43 14.90
CA LEU A 252 -16.68 14.87 15.11
C LEU A 252 -16.12 14.34 16.44
N GLN A 253 -16.86 14.46 17.54
CA GLN A 253 -16.42 13.98 18.85
C GLN A 253 -16.19 12.46 18.86
N MET A 254 -17.06 11.68 18.21
CA MET A 254 -16.84 10.23 18.05
C MET A 254 -15.56 9.92 17.27
N LEU A 255 -15.32 10.63 16.17
CA LEU A 255 -14.08 10.51 15.38
C LEU A 255 -12.85 10.88 16.22
N LEU A 256 -12.86 12.03 16.90
CA LEU A 256 -11.73 12.51 17.72
C LEU A 256 -11.43 11.57 18.89
N SER A 257 -12.44 11.03 19.55
CA SER A 257 -12.26 10.06 20.63
C SER A 257 -11.57 8.78 20.15
N THR A 258 -11.91 8.32 18.95
CA THR A 258 -11.31 7.14 18.31
C THR A 258 -9.88 7.43 17.85
N GLN A 259 -9.64 8.57 17.22
CA GLN A 259 -8.28 9.03 16.86
C GLN A 259 -7.37 9.13 18.09
N ARG A 260 -7.87 9.70 19.18
CA ARG A 260 -7.09 9.80 20.43
C ARG A 260 -6.77 8.43 21.02
N SER A 261 -7.74 7.51 21.03
CA SER A 261 -7.52 6.13 21.48
C SER A 261 -6.48 5.41 20.61
N LEU A 262 -6.52 5.62 19.30
CA LEU A 262 -5.57 5.04 18.35
C LEU A 262 -4.15 5.58 18.61
N MET A 263 -4.01 6.90 18.70
CA MET A 263 -2.71 7.55 18.96
C MET A 263 -2.08 7.09 20.28
N ASN A 264 -2.87 6.91 21.34
CA ASN A 264 -2.37 6.39 22.61
C ASN A 264 -1.86 4.95 22.51
N LYS A 265 -2.50 4.10 21.69
CA LYS A 265 -2.04 2.73 21.45
C LYS A 265 -0.80 2.68 20.56
N GLU A 266 -0.72 3.54 19.55
CA GLU A 266 0.48 3.66 18.72
C GLU A 266 1.68 4.10 19.56
N LEU A 267 1.51 5.11 20.43
CA LEU A 267 2.56 5.57 21.34
C LEU A 267 3.06 4.44 22.26
N TRP A 268 2.14 3.65 22.82
CA TRP A 268 2.51 2.48 23.64
C TRP A 268 3.30 1.43 22.85
N LEU A 269 2.97 1.22 21.58
CA LEU A 269 3.70 0.31 20.70
C LEU A 269 5.11 0.83 20.40
N TYR A 270 5.25 2.10 20.01
CA TYR A 270 6.56 2.69 19.71
C TYR A 270 7.49 2.67 20.91
N SER A 271 6.97 3.04 22.10
CA SER A 271 7.75 3.01 23.35
C SER A 271 8.31 1.62 23.68
N LYS A 272 7.65 0.54 23.26
CA LYS A 272 8.05 -0.84 23.54
C LYS A 272 8.90 -1.47 22.43
N THR A 273 8.99 -0.81 21.29
CA THR A 273 9.80 -1.26 20.14
C THR A 273 11.19 -0.62 20.16
N ASP A 274 11.32 0.57 20.78
CA ASP A 274 12.59 1.30 20.93
C ASP A 274 13.32 1.02 22.27
N SER A 275 12.80 0.12 23.13
CA SER A 275 13.43 -0.33 24.39
C SER A 275 13.87 -1.78 24.32
#